data_AF-A0A1U8M253-F1
#
_entry.id   AF-A0A1U8M253-F1
#
_cell.length_a   1.000
_cell.length_b   1.000
_cell.length_c   1.000
_cell.angle_alpha   90.00
_cell.angle_beta   90.00
_cell.angle_gamma   90.00
#
_symmetry.space_group_name_H-M   'P 1'
#
loop_
_entity.id
_entity.type
_entity.pdbx_description
1 polymer ?
#
loop_
_entity_poly.entity_id
_entity_poly.type
_entity_poly.pdbx_seq_one_letter_code
_entity_poly.pdbx_strand_id
1 'polypeptide(L)'
;MGVSNNITAVLNIVALLCSIPIIAAGIWLDQKPDNACVHLIRWPVILLGFLILLVSLAGFVGAYRYKETLLAFYLCCMAILIALLLILLVFAFVVTRPDGSYDVPGKGYKEYRLDGYSAWLRDHVVDNKSWRKIKACLADTGVCPKLTQKFITADQFFAAHISPLQSGCCKPPTICGYTFVNPIQWTNPTNPTGGPDCYLWSNDQTQLCYNCNSCRAGLLGNLRTEWRKANIILIVAVVLLILVYVIACSAFRNVQSEELFSRRKH
;
A
#
# COMPACT_ATOMS: atom_id res chain seq x y z
N MET A 1 -1.17 31.18 -31.14
CA MET A 1 -1.17 31.64 -29.72
C MET A 1 -2.32 31.05 -28.89
N GLY A 2 -3.55 30.87 -29.42
CA GLY A 2 -4.66 30.28 -28.64
C GLY A 2 -4.56 28.76 -28.38
N VAL A 3 -3.95 27.99 -29.29
CA VAL A 3 -3.86 26.53 -29.18
C VAL A 3 -2.82 26.08 -28.13
N SER A 4 -1.68 26.76 -28.03
CA SER A 4 -0.62 26.43 -27.05
C SER A 4 -1.05 26.66 -25.60
N ASN A 5 -1.76 27.76 -25.32
CA ASN A 5 -2.29 28.03 -23.97
C ASN A 5 -3.34 26.99 -23.55
N ASN A 6 -4.22 26.57 -24.47
CA ASN A 6 -5.20 25.53 -24.19
C ASN A 6 -4.55 24.17 -23.91
N ILE A 7 -3.48 23.80 -24.64
CA ILE A 7 -2.76 22.54 -24.41
C ILE A 7 -2.14 22.52 -23.01
N THR A 8 -1.43 23.58 -22.61
CA THR A 8 -0.82 23.67 -21.27
C THR A 8 -1.86 23.67 -20.15
N ALA A 9 -3.00 24.32 -20.35
CA ALA A 9 -4.11 24.29 -19.39
C ALA A 9 -4.69 22.88 -19.24
N VAL A 10 -4.96 22.18 -20.35
CA VAL A 10 -5.48 20.81 -20.34
C VAL A 10 -4.50 19.84 -19.68
N LEU A 11 -3.20 19.93 -20.00
CA LEU A 11 -2.17 19.06 -19.40
C LEU A 11 -2.09 19.23 -17.87
N ASN A 12 -2.18 20.46 -17.36
CA ASN A 12 -2.20 20.72 -15.92
C ASN A 12 -3.48 20.23 -15.25
N ILE A 13 -4.64 20.33 -15.92
CA ILE A 13 -5.90 19.77 -15.41
C ILE A 13 -5.78 18.25 -15.27
N VAL A 14 -5.22 17.56 -16.27
CA VAL A 14 -5.02 16.10 -16.21
C VAL A 14 -4.04 15.73 -15.09
N ALA A 15 -2.95 16.48 -14.92
CA ALA A 15 -2.00 16.25 -13.82
C ALA A 15 -2.65 16.45 -12.43
N LEU A 16 -3.50 17.47 -12.29
CA LEU A 16 -4.27 17.72 -11.07
C LEU A 16 -5.27 16.58 -10.81
N LEU A 17 -6.00 16.14 -11.83
CA LEU A 17 -6.88 14.97 -11.74
C LEU A 17 -6.13 13.70 -11.35
N CYS A 18 -4.87 13.53 -11.75
CA CYS A 18 -4.03 12.40 -11.34
C CYS A 18 -3.54 12.50 -9.89
N SER A 19 -3.38 13.70 -9.33
CA SER A 19 -3.01 13.85 -7.91
C SER A 19 -4.12 13.40 -6.96
N ILE A 20 -5.39 13.55 -7.35
CA ILE A 20 -6.55 13.17 -6.53
C ILE A 20 -6.53 11.67 -6.17
N PRO A 21 -6.46 10.71 -7.12
CA PRO A 21 -6.41 9.30 -6.80
C PRO A 21 -5.14 8.88 -6.05
N ILE A 22 -4.01 9.58 -6.25
CA ILE A 22 -2.77 9.32 -5.49
C ILE A 22 -2.97 9.68 -4.00
N ILE A 23 -3.50 10.88 -3.73
CA ILE A 23 -3.79 11.34 -2.36
C ILE A 23 -4.90 10.46 -1.75
N ALA A 24 -5.96 10.18 -2.50
CA ALA A 24 -7.06 9.33 -2.06
C ALA A 24 -6.60 7.90 -1.73
N ALA A 25 -5.69 7.31 -2.52
CA ALA A 25 -5.10 6.01 -2.20
C ALA A 25 -4.30 6.06 -0.88
N GLY A 26 -3.54 7.14 -0.67
CA GLY A 26 -2.84 7.37 0.60
C GLY A 26 -3.77 7.50 1.81
N ILE A 27 -4.90 8.22 1.65
CA ILE A 27 -5.93 8.36 2.71
C ILE A 27 -6.71 7.07 2.91
N TRP A 28 -7.06 6.34 1.85
CA TRP A 28 -7.80 5.09 1.95
C TRP A 28 -7.02 4.01 2.71
N LEU A 29 -5.70 3.99 2.55
CA LEU A 29 -4.84 3.15 3.38
C LEU A 29 -4.99 3.47 4.88
N ASP A 30 -5.27 4.71 5.26
CA ASP A 30 -5.45 5.13 6.67
C ASP A 30 -6.77 4.64 7.28
N GLN A 31 -7.79 4.42 6.46
CA GLN A 31 -9.10 3.95 6.92
C GLN A 31 -9.09 2.45 7.27
N LYS A 32 -8.01 1.74 6.95
CA LYS A 32 -7.86 0.32 7.27
C LYS A 32 -7.28 0.18 8.68
N PRO A 33 -7.97 -0.52 9.61
CA PRO A 33 -7.61 -0.56 11.02
C PRO A 33 -6.21 -1.10 11.29
N ASP A 34 -5.71 -1.99 10.42
CA ASP A 34 -4.38 -2.58 10.50
C ASP A 34 -3.27 -1.68 9.93
N ASN A 35 -3.56 -0.94 8.86
CA ASN A 35 -2.65 0.08 8.33
C ASN A 35 -2.58 1.31 9.26
N ALA A 36 -3.66 1.65 9.97
CA ALA A 36 -3.66 2.74 10.94
C ALA A 36 -2.63 2.50 12.07
N CYS A 37 -2.38 1.23 12.41
CA CYS A 37 -1.34 0.83 13.36
C CYS A 37 0.09 0.95 12.79
N VAL A 38 0.26 1.10 11.47
CA VAL A 38 1.56 1.10 10.76
C VAL A 38 1.72 2.35 9.88
N HIS A 39 2.47 3.34 10.36
CA HIS A 39 2.60 4.65 9.69
C HIS A 39 3.60 4.72 8.51
N LEU A 40 4.24 3.61 8.14
CA LEU A 40 5.47 3.62 7.34
C LEU A 40 5.30 4.09 5.87
N ILE A 41 4.28 3.59 5.15
CA ILE A 41 4.09 3.88 3.71
C ILE A 41 3.11 5.01 3.43
N ARG A 42 2.28 5.36 4.41
CA ARG A 42 1.27 6.42 4.28
C ARG A 42 1.88 7.78 3.92
N TRP A 43 2.87 8.23 4.70
CA TRP A 43 3.44 9.57 4.58
C TRP A 43 4.16 9.83 3.24
N PRO A 44 5.02 8.93 2.74
CA PRO A 44 5.68 9.12 1.45
C PRO A 44 4.70 9.29 0.28
N VAL A 45 3.62 8.50 0.24
CA VAL A 45 2.63 8.55 -0.86
C VAL A 45 1.81 9.83 -0.80
N ILE A 46 1.33 10.22 0.39
CA ILE A 46 0.55 11.45 0.56
C ILE A 46 1.40 12.68 0.25
N LEU A 47 2.65 12.71 0.73
CA LEU A 47 3.58 13.82 0.47
C LEU A 47 3.82 13.99 -1.04
N LEU A 48 4.11 12.91 -1.76
CA LEU A 48 4.31 12.97 -3.21
C LEU A 48 3.05 13.41 -3.95
N GLY A 49 1.88 12.90 -3.58
CA GLY A 49 0.60 13.35 -4.16
C GLY A 49 0.36 14.84 -3.96
N PHE A 50 0.66 15.37 -2.77
CA PHE A 50 0.53 16.80 -2.46
C PHE A 50 1.53 17.66 -3.25
N LEU A 51 2.78 17.21 -3.40
CA LEU A 51 3.78 17.92 -4.22
C LEU A 51 3.35 18.00 -5.69
N ILE A 52 2.77 16.93 -6.25
CA ILE A 52 2.24 16.93 -7.62
C ILE A 52 1.08 17.91 -7.76
N LEU A 53 0.20 17.99 -6.76
CA LEU A 53 -0.89 18.96 -6.73
C LEU A 53 -0.35 20.40 -6.74
N LEU A 54 0.63 20.72 -5.89
CA LEU A 54 1.24 22.06 -5.84
C LEU A 54 1.91 22.43 -7.16
N VAL A 55 2.69 21.52 -7.75
CA VAL A 55 3.36 21.77 -9.04
C VAL A 55 2.33 21.95 -10.17
N SER A 56 1.24 21.19 -10.16
CA SER A 56 0.15 21.33 -11.14
C SER A 56 -0.56 22.68 -11.03
N LEU A 57 -0.80 23.18 -9.80
CA LEU A 57 -1.37 24.51 -9.57
C LEU A 57 -0.41 25.63 -10.01
N ALA A 58 0.89 25.49 -9.72
CA ALA A 58 1.90 26.42 -10.20
C ALA A 58 1.99 26.45 -11.73
N GLY A 59 1.80 25.31 -12.39
CA GLY A 59 1.70 25.19 -13.85
C GLY A 59 0.54 26.00 -14.44
N PHE A 60 -0.61 26.04 -13.75
CA PHE A 60 -1.77 26.85 -14.16
C PHE A 60 -1.48 28.35 -14.09
N VAL A 61 -0.81 28.81 -13.02
CA VAL A 61 -0.36 30.21 -12.87
C VAL A 61 0.72 30.56 -13.90
N GLY A 62 1.61 29.61 -14.19
CA GLY A 62 2.68 29.75 -15.17
C GLY A 62 2.19 29.92 -16.61
N ALA A 63 1.05 29.34 -16.98
CA ALA A 63 0.45 29.50 -18.31
C ALA A 63 0.07 30.95 -18.67
N TYR A 64 -0.10 31.82 -17.67
CA TYR A 64 -0.39 33.25 -17.87
C TYR A 64 0.87 34.11 -18.03
N ARG A 65 2.05 33.60 -17.68
CA ARG A 65 3.33 34.31 -17.74
C ARG A 65 4.23 33.56 -18.72
N TYR A 66 4.26 33.99 -19.99
CA TYR A 66 5.14 33.48 -21.06
C TYR A 66 6.63 33.71 -20.73
N LYS A 67 7.17 32.96 -19.77
CA LYS A 67 8.60 32.90 -19.46
C LYS A 67 9.06 31.46 -19.66
N GLU A 68 9.87 31.25 -20.69
CA GLU A 68 10.43 29.95 -21.04
C GLU A 68 11.15 29.29 -19.85
N THR A 69 11.81 30.10 -19.02
CA THR A 69 12.51 29.64 -17.81
C THR A 69 11.58 29.01 -16.77
N LEU A 70 10.35 29.52 -16.63
CA LEU A 70 9.36 28.97 -15.69
C LEU A 70 8.81 27.63 -16.17
N LEU A 71 8.57 27.51 -17.49
CA LEU A 71 8.11 26.27 -18.11
C LEU A 71 9.19 25.17 -18.05
N ALA A 72 10.45 25.52 -18.29
CA ALA A 72 11.58 24.60 -18.13
C ALA A 72 11.74 24.11 -16.68
N PHE A 73 11.62 25.02 -15.70
CA PHE A 73 11.64 24.66 -14.27
C PHE A 73 10.48 23.71 -13.90
N TYR A 74 9.26 23.99 -14.37
CA TYR A 74 8.10 23.11 -14.19
C TYR A 74 8.34 21.71 -14.73
N LEU A 75 8.86 21.57 -15.97
CA LEU A 75 9.18 20.27 -16.56
C LEU A 75 10.24 19.53 -15.76
N CYS A 76 11.26 20.23 -15.24
CA CYS A 76 12.27 19.63 -14.38
C CYS A 76 11.66 19.09 -13.06
N CYS A 77 10.84 19.88 -12.38
CA CYS A 77 10.14 19.45 -11.17
C CYS A 77 9.23 18.24 -11.42
N MET A 78 8.46 18.26 -12.51
CA MET A 78 7.59 17.14 -12.89
C MET A 78 8.39 15.86 -13.17
N ALA A 79 9.52 15.97 -13.86
CA ALA A 79 10.40 14.84 -14.12
C ALA A 79 10.92 14.19 -12.82
N ILE A 80 11.35 15.02 -11.86
CA ILE A 80 11.83 14.55 -10.55
C ILE A 80 10.68 13.84 -9.80
N LEU A 81 9.48 14.41 -9.78
CA LEU A 81 8.32 13.80 -9.10
C LEU A 81 7.92 12.47 -9.73
N ILE A 82 7.91 12.36 -11.06
CA ILE A 82 7.65 11.10 -11.78
C ILE A 82 8.73 10.07 -11.43
N ALA A 83 10.00 10.46 -11.43
CA ALA A 83 11.11 9.56 -11.07
C ALA A 83 10.98 9.06 -9.62
N LEU A 84 10.65 9.93 -8.66
CA LEU A 84 10.43 9.55 -7.27
C LEU A 84 9.24 8.59 -7.12
N LEU A 85 8.14 8.83 -7.84
CA LEU A 85 7.00 7.92 -7.86
C LEU A 85 7.37 6.55 -8.44
N LEU A 86 8.15 6.50 -9.52
CA LEU A 86 8.62 5.26 -10.12
C LEU A 86 9.53 4.47 -9.15
N ILE A 87 10.44 5.15 -8.45
CA ILE A 87 11.28 4.52 -7.42
C ILE A 87 10.40 3.92 -6.32
N LEU A 88 9.41 4.65 -5.83
CA LEU A 88 8.48 4.17 -4.81
C LEU A 88 7.67 2.97 -5.31
N LEU A 89 7.17 3.01 -6.55
CA LEU A 89 6.44 1.90 -7.17
C LEU A 89 7.29 0.63 -7.26
N VAL A 90 8.53 0.74 -7.75
CA VAL A 90 9.45 -0.38 -7.87
C VAL A 90 9.79 -0.94 -6.50
N PHE A 91 10.10 -0.07 -5.55
CA PHE A 91 10.38 -0.45 -4.17
C PHE A 91 9.19 -1.19 -3.53
N ALA A 92 7.99 -0.62 -3.60
CA ALA A 92 6.77 -1.23 -3.08
C ALA A 92 6.51 -2.59 -3.75
N PHE A 93 6.72 -2.70 -5.06
CA PHE A 93 6.57 -3.96 -5.77
C PHE A 93 7.56 -5.02 -5.27
N VAL A 94 8.85 -4.70 -5.19
CA VAL A 94 9.91 -5.62 -4.73
C VAL A 94 9.64 -6.10 -3.30
N VAL A 95 9.35 -5.19 -2.39
CA VAL A 95 9.07 -5.51 -0.98
C VAL A 95 7.81 -6.37 -0.82
N THR A 96 6.81 -6.17 -1.69
CA THR A 96 5.54 -6.92 -1.69
C THR A 96 5.51 -8.10 -2.65
N ARG A 97 6.64 -8.54 -3.24
CA ARG A 97 6.69 -9.76 -4.08
C ARG A 97 6.60 -11.05 -3.27
N PRO A 98 7.43 -11.31 -2.23
CA PRO A 98 7.49 -12.61 -1.55
C PRO A 98 6.28 -12.83 -0.65
N ASP A 99 5.43 -13.81 -0.97
CA ASP A 99 4.28 -14.16 -0.14
C ASP A 99 4.66 -15.25 0.85
N GLY A 100 4.51 -14.95 2.13
CA GLY A 100 4.63 -15.97 3.18
C GLY A 100 3.43 -16.91 3.26
N SER A 101 2.54 -16.94 2.27
CA SER A 101 1.30 -17.71 2.31
C SER A 101 1.56 -19.19 1.99
N TYR A 102 0.89 -20.09 2.70
CA TYR A 102 0.86 -21.51 2.38
C TYR A 102 -0.53 -22.08 2.60
N ASP A 103 -0.89 -23.04 1.75
CA ASP A 103 -2.17 -23.72 1.80
C ASP A 103 -2.18 -24.77 2.92
N VAL A 104 -3.30 -24.86 3.63
CA VAL A 104 -3.53 -25.87 4.66
C VAL A 104 -4.50 -26.90 4.11
N PRO A 105 -4.16 -28.20 4.11
CA PRO A 105 -5.04 -29.24 3.60
C PRO A 105 -6.43 -29.20 4.22
N GLY A 106 -7.47 -29.22 3.38
CA GLY A 106 -8.87 -29.22 3.81
C GLY A 106 -9.38 -27.90 4.40
N LYS A 107 -8.67 -26.78 4.18
CA LYS A 107 -9.08 -25.43 4.61
C LYS A 107 -9.22 -24.50 3.40
N GLY A 108 -10.26 -23.67 3.41
CA GLY A 108 -10.49 -22.60 2.43
C GLY A 108 -9.66 -21.34 2.66
N TYR A 109 -8.87 -21.29 3.73
CA TYR A 109 -7.97 -20.19 4.04
C TYR A 109 -6.51 -20.62 4.02
N LYS A 110 -5.64 -19.62 3.83
CA LYS A 110 -4.19 -19.78 3.88
C LYS A 110 -3.66 -19.41 5.26
N GLU A 111 -2.55 -20.02 5.64
CA GLU A 111 -1.74 -19.60 6.78
C GLU A 111 -0.48 -18.89 6.28
N TYR A 112 0.21 -18.19 7.17
CA TYR A 112 1.31 -17.30 6.80
C TYR A 112 2.54 -17.55 7.67
N ARG A 113 3.70 -17.71 7.04
CA ARG A 113 5.02 -17.77 7.71
C ARG A 113 5.74 -16.45 7.55
N LEU A 114 6.36 -16.01 8.64
CA LEU A 114 7.10 -14.76 8.66
C LEU A 114 8.28 -14.80 7.67
N ASP A 115 8.96 -15.95 7.57
CA ASP A 115 10.16 -16.13 6.73
C ASP A 115 9.92 -16.01 5.23
N GLY A 116 8.68 -16.20 4.78
CA GLY A 116 8.34 -16.05 3.36
C GLY A 116 8.14 -14.59 2.93
N TYR A 117 8.26 -13.62 3.84
CA TYR A 117 8.23 -12.19 3.52
C TYR A 117 9.63 -11.60 3.32
N SER A 118 9.70 -10.48 2.60
CA SER A 118 10.95 -9.75 2.39
C SER A 118 11.58 -9.31 3.71
N ALA A 119 12.91 -9.33 3.78
CA ALA A 119 13.65 -8.92 4.98
C ALA A 119 13.27 -7.49 5.42
N TRP A 120 13.18 -6.56 4.45
CA TRP A 120 12.78 -5.19 4.73
C TRP A 120 11.42 -5.09 5.44
N LEU A 121 10.43 -5.84 4.98
CA LEU A 121 9.08 -5.80 5.55
C LEU A 121 9.07 -6.36 6.98
N ARG A 122 9.81 -7.44 7.23
CA ARG A 122 9.99 -8.00 8.58
C ARG A 122 10.67 -7.00 9.52
N ASP A 123 11.77 -6.43 9.08
CA ASP A 123 12.65 -5.60 9.92
C ASP A 123 12.08 -4.21 10.20
N HIS A 124 11.27 -3.63 9.30
CA HIS A 124 10.74 -2.27 9.48
C HIS A 124 9.30 -2.24 10.01
N VAL A 125 8.49 -3.26 9.75
CA VAL A 125 7.09 -3.28 10.19
C VAL A 125 6.91 -4.08 11.48
N VAL A 126 7.67 -5.16 11.64
CA VAL A 126 7.43 -6.14 12.70
C VAL A 126 8.65 -6.32 13.61
N ASP A 127 9.50 -5.29 13.69
CA ASP A 127 10.56 -5.26 14.68
C ASP A 127 9.97 -5.33 16.10
N ASN A 128 10.68 -6.01 17.00
CA ASN A 128 10.24 -6.26 18.36
C ASN A 128 9.89 -4.98 19.13
N LYS A 129 10.59 -3.87 18.87
CA LYS A 129 10.31 -2.57 19.54
C LYS A 129 8.99 -1.95 19.09
N SER A 130 8.71 -2.01 17.78
CA SER A 130 7.50 -1.47 17.18
C SER A 130 6.27 -2.34 17.43
N TRP A 131 6.46 -3.67 17.45
CA TRP A 131 5.40 -4.67 17.60
C TRP A 131 4.58 -4.47 18.87
N ARG A 132 5.19 -4.01 19.97
CA ARG A 132 4.47 -3.74 21.22
C ARG A 132 3.34 -2.73 21.07
N LYS A 133 3.52 -1.71 20.22
CA LYS A 133 2.48 -0.70 19.94
C LYS A 133 1.44 -1.26 18.97
N ILE A 134 1.92 -1.95 17.93
CA ILE A 134 1.07 -2.53 16.88
C ILE A 134 0.10 -3.55 17.45
N LYS A 135 0.58 -4.46 18.32
CA LYS A 135 -0.28 -5.50 18.91
C LYS A 135 -1.38 -4.92 19.80
N ALA A 136 -1.07 -3.86 20.56
CA ALA A 136 -2.05 -3.18 21.40
C ALA A 136 -3.13 -2.51 20.55
N CYS A 137 -2.72 -1.85 19.46
CA CYS A 137 -3.62 -1.29 18.46
C CYS A 137 -4.50 -2.39 17.81
N LEU A 138 -3.92 -3.52 17.40
CA LEU A 138 -4.65 -4.62 16.79
C LEU A 138 -5.67 -5.28 17.73
N ALA A 139 -5.35 -5.40 19.03
CA ALA A 139 -6.29 -5.91 20.03
C ALA A 139 -7.51 -5.00 20.19
N ASP A 140 -7.32 -3.68 20.10
CA ASP A 140 -8.39 -2.69 20.23
C ASP A 140 -9.32 -2.63 19.01
N THR A 141 -8.82 -2.94 17.80
CA THR A 141 -9.61 -2.87 16.55
C THR A 141 -10.81 -3.84 16.48
N GLY A 142 -10.89 -4.83 17.37
CA GLY A 142 -12.00 -5.78 17.43
C GLY A 142 -12.16 -6.64 16.17
N VAL A 143 -11.07 -6.93 15.45
CA VAL A 143 -11.11 -7.75 14.22
C VAL A 143 -11.50 -9.21 14.51
N CYS A 144 -11.01 -9.78 15.61
CA CYS A 144 -11.24 -11.18 15.96
C CYS A 144 -12.65 -11.48 16.50
N PRO A 145 -13.25 -10.67 17.38
CA PRO A 145 -14.63 -10.89 17.84
C PRO A 145 -15.67 -10.94 16.71
N LYS A 146 -15.44 -10.20 15.62
CA LYS A 146 -16.32 -10.22 14.43
C LYS A 146 -16.34 -11.57 13.71
N LEU A 147 -15.33 -12.41 13.92
CA LEU A 147 -15.22 -13.73 13.30
C LEU A 147 -16.26 -14.69 13.87
N THR A 148 -16.47 -14.66 15.19
CA THR A 148 -17.45 -15.49 15.90
C THR A 148 -18.89 -15.12 15.54
N GLN A 149 -19.14 -13.86 15.21
CA GLN A 149 -20.46 -13.42 14.74
C GLN A 149 -20.75 -13.88 13.31
N LYS A 150 -19.71 -14.02 12.48
CA LYS A 150 -19.85 -14.34 11.05
C LYS A 150 -19.86 -15.84 10.76
N PHE A 151 -19.14 -16.64 11.56
CA PHE A 151 -19.00 -18.08 11.36
C PHE A 151 -19.40 -18.82 12.62
N ILE A 152 -20.53 -19.53 12.54
CA ILE A 152 -21.14 -20.22 13.69
C ILE A 152 -20.67 -21.68 13.74
N THR A 153 -20.60 -22.36 12.59
CA THR A 153 -20.21 -23.76 12.51
C THR A 153 -18.77 -23.97 12.05
N ALA A 154 -18.19 -25.12 12.41
CA ALA A 154 -16.84 -25.50 12.01
C ALA A 154 -16.69 -25.58 10.49
N ASP A 155 -17.66 -26.17 9.79
CA ASP A 155 -17.62 -26.32 8.32
C ASP A 155 -17.65 -24.96 7.62
N GLN A 156 -18.49 -24.03 8.10
CA GLN A 156 -18.51 -22.66 7.59
C GLN A 156 -17.17 -21.97 7.79
N PHE A 157 -16.58 -22.10 8.99
CA PHE A 157 -15.29 -21.49 9.30
C PHE A 157 -14.15 -22.08 8.46
N PHE A 158 -14.11 -23.41 8.29
CA PHE A 158 -13.06 -24.08 7.55
C PHE A 158 -13.17 -23.93 6.05
N ALA A 159 -14.37 -23.75 5.50
CA ALA A 159 -14.57 -23.44 4.08
C ALA A 159 -14.41 -21.94 3.77
N ALA A 160 -14.40 -21.07 4.78
CA ALA A 160 -14.38 -19.63 4.57
C ALA A 160 -13.02 -19.07 4.13
N HIS A 161 -13.07 -18.06 3.27
CA HIS A 161 -11.95 -17.17 3.01
C HIS A 161 -11.88 -16.07 4.08
N ILE A 162 -11.03 -16.28 5.10
CA ILE A 162 -10.71 -15.28 6.12
C ILE A 162 -9.49 -14.45 5.71
N SER A 163 -9.38 -13.22 6.22
CA SER A 163 -8.26 -12.35 5.88
C SER A 163 -6.93 -12.88 6.46
N PRO A 164 -5.77 -12.49 5.90
CA PRO A 164 -4.47 -12.86 6.46
C PRO A 164 -4.33 -12.55 7.95
N LEU A 165 -4.81 -11.37 8.35
CA LEU A 165 -4.81 -10.94 9.75
C LEU A 165 -5.68 -11.83 10.63
N GLN A 166 -6.89 -12.20 10.16
CA GLN A 166 -7.78 -13.10 10.90
C GLN A 166 -7.17 -14.50 11.06
N SER A 167 -6.58 -15.04 10.00
CA SER A 167 -5.95 -16.37 10.03
C SER A 167 -4.73 -16.46 10.95
N GLY A 168 -3.99 -15.36 11.11
CA GLY A 168 -2.74 -15.31 11.87
C GLY A 168 -2.90 -14.88 13.33
N CYS A 169 -3.86 -13.99 13.63
CA CYS A 169 -4.04 -13.43 14.97
C CYS A 169 -5.21 -14.02 15.76
N CYS A 170 -6.28 -14.44 15.07
CA CYS A 170 -7.54 -14.81 15.72
C CYS A 170 -7.70 -16.31 15.97
N LYS A 171 -6.80 -17.14 15.45
CA LYS A 171 -6.81 -18.59 15.65
C LYS A 171 -5.39 -19.12 15.86
N PRO A 172 -5.19 -20.28 16.50
CA PRO A 172 -3.89 -20.90 16.62
C PRO A 172 -3.41 -21.44 15.26
N PRO A 173 -2.10 -21.67 15.09
CA PRO A 173 -1.57 -22.37 13.92
C PRO A 173 -2.08 -23.81 13.83
N THR A 174 -2.40 -24.28 12.62
CA THR A 174 -2.96 -25.64 12.43
C THR A 174 -1.97 -26.73 12.88
N ILE A 175 -0.65 -26.48 12.78
CA ILE A 175 0.40 -27.43 13.19
C ILE A 175 0.36 -27.78 14.68
N CYS A 176 -0.22 -26.91 15.52
CA CYS A 176 -0.36 -27.14 16.95
C CYS A 176 -1.44 -28.18 17.28
N GLY A 177 -2.36 -28.43 16.34
CA GLY A 177 -3.38 -29.47 16.45
C GLY A 177 -4.38 -29.24 17.59
N TYR A 178 -4.80 -28.00 17.82
CA TYR A 178 -5.88 -27.68 18.76
C TYR A 178 -7.25 -28.16 18.24
N THR A 179 -8.13 -28.56 19.16
CA THR A 179 -9.54 -28.83 18.86
C THR A 179 -10.36 -27.56 18.75
N PHE A 180 -11.13 -27.44 17.66
CA PHE A 180 -12.01 -26.31 17.38
C PHE A 180 -13.21 -26.31 18.33
N VAL A 181 -13.49 -25.16 18.94
CA VAL A 181 -14.74 -24.91 19.68
C VAL A 181 -15.54 -23.83 18.98
N ASN A 182 -14.90 -22.69 18.72
CA ASN A 182 -15.43 -21.59 17.92
C ASN A 182 -14.26 -20.86 17.22
N PRO A 183 -14.49 -19.88 16.33
CA PRO A 183 -13.43 -19.26 15.54
C PRO A 183 -12.23 -18.71 16.34
N ILE A 184 -12.45 -18.31 17.60
CA ILE A 184 -11.44 -17.68 18.46
C ILE A 184 -11.16 -18.47 19.75
N GLN A 185 -11.76 -19.64 19.92
CA GLN A 185 -11.59 -20.48 21.10
C GLN A 185 -11.27 -21.91 20.69
N TRP A 186 -10.16 -22.39 21.24
CA TRP A 186 -9.53 -23.65 20.85
C TRP A 186 -8.97 -24.34 22.09
N THR A 187 -9.14 -25.65 22.20
CA THR A 187 -8.74 -26.43 23.39
C THR A 187 -7.75 -27.53 23.04
N ASN A 188 -6.98 -28.00 24.02
CA ASN A 188 -6.16 -29.22 23.99
C ASN A 188 -5.33 -29.40 22.70
N PRO A 189 -4.11 -28.81 22.61
CA PRO A 189 -3.23 -29.06 21.49
C PRO A 189 -2.75 -30.52 21.49
N THR A 190 -2.90 -31.19 20.36
CA THR A 190 -2.32 -32.53 20.13
C THR A 190 -0.82 -32.47 19.83
N ASN A 191 -0.32 -31.30 19.42
CA ASN A 191 1.10 -31.08 19.13
C ASN A 191 1.58 -29.72 19.71
N PRO A 192 1.68 -29.58 21.05
CA PRO A 192 2.09 -28.33 21.68
C PRO A 192 3.52 -27.91 21.32
N THR A 193 4.39 -28.85 20.94
CA THR A 193 5.77 -28.61 20.48
C THR A 193 5.88 -28.36 18.98
N GLY A 194 4.77 -28.27 18.24
CA GLY A 194 4.75 -28.14 16.78
C GLY A 194 5.34 -26.81 16.26
N GLY A 195 5.50 -25.82 17.12
CA GLY A 195 6.14 -24.54 16.81
C GLY A 195 6.13 -23.58 18.02
N PRO A 196 6.92 -22.50 17.97
CA PRO A 196 7.01 -21.54 19.08
C PRO A 196 5.66 -20.84 19.36
N ASP A 197 4.83 -20.67 18.34
CA ASP A 197 3.52 -20.02 18.45
C ASP A 197 2.49 -20.88 19.21
N CYS A 198 2.68 -22.21 19.29
CA CYS A 198 1.74 -23.10 19.97
C CYS A 198 1.66 -22.82 21.47
N TYR A 199 2.77 -22.42 22.11
CA TYR A 199 2.78 -22.03 23.52
C TYR A 199 2.32 -20.59 23.75
N LEU A 200 2.31 -19.77 22.70
CA LEU A 200 1.95 -18.35 22.78
C LEU A 200 0.45 -18.10 22.57
N TRP A 201 -0.28 -19.09 22.06
CA TRP A 201 -1.72 -19.00 21.88
C TRP A 201 -2.45 -18.92 23.23
N SER A 202 -3.41 -17.99 23.33
CA SER A 202 -4.30 -17.84 24.48
C SER A 202 -5.76 -17.72 24.03
N ASN A 203 -6.71 -18.28 24.80
CA ASN A 203 -8.14 -18.08 24.57
C ASN A 203 -8.65 -16.76 25.18
N ASP A 204 -7.80 -16.01 25.89
CA ASP A 204 -8.12 -14.66 26.34
C ASP A 204 -8.28 -13.73 25.11
N GLN A 205 -9.44 -13.09 25.04
CA GLN A 205 -9.85 -12.20 23.95
C GLN A 205 -8.90 -11.01 23.76
N THR A 206 -8.21 -10.61 24.82
CA THR A 206 -7.25 -9.50 24.77
C THR A 206 -5.85 -9.92 24.34
N GLN A 207 -5.55 -11.23 24.33
CA GLN A 207 -4.22 -11.77 24.04
C GLN A 207 -4.18 -12.57 22.74
N LEU A 208 -5.13 -13.48 22.53
CA LEU A 208 -5.24 -14.36 21.36
C LEU A 208 -3.85 -14.84 20.86
N CYS A 209 -3.59 -14.73 19.56
CA CYS A 209 -2.25 -14.95 19.00
C CYS A 209 -1.50 -13.62 18.74
N TYR A 210 -1.85 -12.50 19.38
CA TYR A 210 -1.21 -11.20 19.11
C TYR A 210 0.30 -11.16 19.41
N ASN A 211 0.81 -12.11 20.20
CA ASN A 211 2.25 -12.29 20.45
C ASN A 211 2.93 -13.30 19.52
N CYS A 212 2.17 -14.00 18.67
CA CYS A 212 2.68 -15.04 17.77
C CYS A 212 3.37 -14.47 16.53
N ASN A 213 4.33 -15.22 15.97
CA ASN A 213 4.90 -14.95 14.66
C ASN A 213 3.87 -15.12 13.53
N SER A 214 2.88 -15.99 13.73
CA SER A 214 1.75 -16.15 12.82
C SER A 214 0.91 -14.87 12.70
N CYS A 215 0.71 -14.13 13.79
CA CYS A 215 -0.01 -12.86 13.75
C CYS A 215 0.80 -11.76 13.07
N ARG A 216 2.11 -11.73 13.34
CA ARG A 216 3.06 -10.87 12.61
C ARG A 216 3.01 -11.13 11.10
N ALA A 217 3.07 -12.39 10.70
CA ALA A 217 2.98 -12.82 9.31
C ALA A 217 1.60 -12.51 8.68
N GLY A 218 0.52 -12.66 9.45
CA GLY A 218 -0.83 -12.29 9.06
C GLY A 218 -0.99 -10.79 8.81
N LEU A 219 -0.41 -9.94 9.68
CA LEU A 219 -0.35 -8.50 9.45
C LEU A 219 0.38 -8.19 8.15
N LEU A 220 1.59 -8.74 7.94
CA LEU A 220 2.35 -8.51 6.72
C LEU A 220 1.59 -8.92 5.45
N GLY A 221 0.84 -10.01 5.51
CA GLY A 221 -0.01 -10.47 4.42
C GLY A 221 -1.16 -9.51 4.11
N ASN A 222 -1.78 -8.97 5.16
CA ASN A 222 -2.87 -8.00 5.02
C ASN A 222 -2.35 -6.67 4.44
N LEU A 223 -1.27 -6.13 5.01
CA LEU A 223 -0.60 -4.91 4.53
C LEU A 223 -0.20 -5.05 3.06
N ARG A 224 0.48 -6.14 2.70
CA ARG A 224 0.88 -6.45 1.32
C ARG A 224 -0.31 -6.41 0.36
N THR A 225 -1.43 -7.02 0.74
CA THR A 225 -2.63 -7.10 -0.11
C THR A 225 -3.21 -5.71 -0.35
N GLU A 226 -3.32 -4.89 0.70
CA GLU A 226 -3.81 -3.53 0.58
C GLU A 226 -2.83 -2.62 -0.17
N TRP A 227 -1.52 -2.78 0.05
CA TRP A 227 -0.47 -2.03 -0.66
C TRP A 227 -0.47 -2.36 -2.14
N ARG A 228 -0.68 -3.62 -2.54
CA ARG A 228 -0.80 -3.99 -3.96
C ARG A 228 -2.00 -3.33 -4.63
N LYS A 229 -3.14 -3.23 -3.94
CA LYS A 229 -4.32 -2.51 -4.46
C LYS A 229 -4.00 -1.03 -4.67
N ALA A 230 -3.37 -0.38 -3.69
CA ALA A 230 -2.92 1.00 -3.82
C ALA A 230 -1.88 1.16 -4.95
N ASN A 231 -0.93 0.23 -5.08
CA ASN A 231 0.10 0.24 -6.11
C ASN A 231 -0.49 0.19 -7.52
N ILE A 232 -1.59 -0.55 -7.74
CA ILE A 232 -2.30 -0.57 -9.02
C ILE A 232 -2.83 0.83 -9.37
N ILE A 233 -3.41 1.54 -8.40
CA ILE A 233 -3.90 2.92 -8.59
C ILE A 233 -2.73 3.85 -8.93
N LEU A 234 -1.61 3.74 -8.21
CA LEU A 234 -0.41 4.54 -8.48
C LEU A 234 0.18 4.25 -9.86
N ILE A 235 0.19 2.99 -10.32
CA ILE A 235 0.68 2.63 -11.67
C ILE A 235 -0.15 3.35 -12.74
N VAL A 236 -1.48 3.30 -12.64
CA VAL A 236 -2.37 3.99 -13.60
C VAL A 236 -2.10 5.50 -13.60
N ALA A 237 -1.97 6.11 -12.42
CA ALA A 237 -1.69 7.54 -12.31
C ALA A 237 -0.32 7.92 -12.90
N VAL A 238 0.72 7.11 -12.65
CA VAL A 238 2.07 7.34 -13.20
C VAL A 238 2.10 7.22 -14.72
N VAL A 239 1.39 6.24 -15.30
CA VAL A 239 1.29 6.11 -16.77
C VAL A 239 0.66 7.37 -17.37
N LEU A 240 -0.43 7.87 -16.78
CA LEU A 240 -1.05 9.12 -17.23
C LEU A 240 -0.12 10.33 -17.09
N LEU A 241 0.59 10.45 -15.97
CA LEU A 241 1.57 11.52 -15.74
C LEU A 241 2.72 11.47 -16.76
N ILE A 242 3.22 10.29 -17.12
CA ILE A 242 4.24 10.13 -18.15
C ILE A 242 3.72 10.57 -19.52
N LEU A 243 2.50 10.19 -19.90
CA LEU A 243 1.90 10.63 -21.17
C LEU A 243 1.77 12.15 -21.23
N VAL A 244 1.26 12.77 -20.17
CA VAL A 244 1.15 14.24 -20.04
C VAL A 244 2.52 14.89 -20.12
N TYR A 245 3.53 14.33 -19.45
CA TYR A 245 4.89 14.83 -19.47
C TYR A 245 5.53 14.78 -20.87
N VAL A 246 5.37 13.67 -21.60
CA VAL A 246 5.87 13.52 -22.98
C VAL A 246 5.22 14.55 -23.91
N ILE A 247 3.91 14.76 -23.80
CA ILE A 247 3.20 15.78 -24.58
C ILE A 247 3.72 17.18 -24.23
N ALA A 248 3.88 17.49 -22.94
CA ALA A 248 4.41 18.78 -22.49
C ALA A 248 5.84 19.04 -23.02
N CYS A 249 6.72 18.03 -22.98
CA CYS A 249 8.06 18.10 -23.54
C CYS A 249 8.04 18.29 -25.07
N SER A 250 7.13 17.61 -25.78
CA SER A 250 7.01 17.77 -27.24
C SER A 250 6.54 19.17 -27.62
N ALA A 251 5.57 19.73 -26.90
CA ALA A 251 5.11 21.10 -27.07
C ALA A 251 6.23 22.11 -26.81
N PHE A 252 7.00 21.92 -25.73
CA PHE A 252 8.16 22.77 -25.41
C PHE A 252 9.23 22.75 -26.50
N ARG A 253 9.60 21.56 -26.99
CA ARG A 253 10.59 21.41 -28.07
C ARG A 253 10.15 22.08 -29.37
N ASN A 254 8.86 22.01 -29.70
CA ASN A 254 8.34 22.65 -30.91
C ASN A 254 8.50 24.17 -30.85
N VAL A 255 8.14 24.80 -29.71
CA VAL A 255 8.31 26.26 -29.52
C VAL A 255 9.79 26.66 -29.63
N GLN A 256 10.69 25.92 -28.97
CA GLN A 256 12.12 26.21 -29.03
C GLN A 256 12.68 26.08 -30.46
N SER A 257 12.19 25.12 -31.24
CA SER A 257 12.60 24.95 -32.63
C SER A 257 12.16 26.11 -33.52
N GLU A 258 10.94 26.63 -33.33
CA GLU A 258 10.44 27.79 -34.06
C GLU A 258 11.26 29.04 -33.76
N GLU A 259 11.63 29.28 -32.51
CA GLU A 259 12.50 30.40 -32.14
C GLU A 259 13.89 30.31 -32.80
N LEU A 260 14.49 29.12 -32.83
CA LEU A 260 15.79 28.89 -33.48
C LEU A 260 15.73 29.06 -35.00
N PHE A 261 14.61 28.72 -35.65
CA PHE A 261 14.43 28.98 -37.09
C PHE A 261 14.19 30.46 -37.37
N SER A 262 13.46 31.17 -36.52
CA SER A 262 13.26 32.62 -36.62
C SER A 262 14.59 33.37 -36.51
N ARG A 263 15.42 33.02 -35.51
CA ARG A 263 16.77 33.62 -35.36
C ARG A 263 17.73 33.32 -36.52
N ARG A 264 17.58 32.19 -37.22
CA ARG A 264 18.42 31.86 -38.39
C ARG A 264 17.98 32.56 -39.68
N LYS A 265 16.77 33.13 -39.72
CA LYS A 265 16.24 33.89 -40.87
C LYS A 265 16.60 35.38 -40.83
N HIS A 266 17.10 35.87 -39.70
CA HIS A 266 17.65 37.21 -39.53
C HIS A 266 19.17 37.15 -39.39
#